data_AF-A0A2D5TUE6-F1
#
_entry.id   AF-A0A2D5TUE6-F1
#
_cell.length_a   1.000
_cell.length_b   1.000
_cell.length_c   1.000
_cell.angle_alpha   90.00
_cell.angle_beta   90.00
_cell.angle_gamma   90.00
#
_symmetry.space_group_name_H-M   'P 1'
#
loop_
_entity.id
_entity.type
_entity.pdbx_description
1 polymer ?
#
loop_
_entity_poly.entity_id
_entity_poly.type
_entity_poly.pdbx_seq_one_letter_code
_entity_poly.pdbx_strand_id
1 'polypeptide(L)'
;MDSKEAFKKAVGYDNTPYRFTNGYRKKSNFVDTDCIIVDIDNDSSKCPELWDCETEWLDWEGLCRILPDVEIWAATSRSHMKHKGERKPRPKLHVYFRLAGKKDRKKPN
;
A
#
# COMPACT_ATOMS: atom_id res chain seq x y z
N MET A 1 -6.99 -5.25 10.27
CA MET A 1 -5.57 -4.99 10.61
C MET A 1 -5.57 -4.20 11.90
N ASP A 2 -5.15 -4.82 13.00
CA ASP A 2 -5.64 -4.39 14.33
C ASP A 2 -4.53 -3.84 15.24
N SER A 3 -3.26 -3.93 14.82
CA SER A 3 -2.12 -3.34 15.53
C SER A 3 -0.90 -3.15 14.62
N LYS A 4 0.02 -2.28 15.04
CA LYS A 4 1.31 -2.06 14.38
C LYS A 4 2.15 -3.32 14.24
N GLU A 5 2.18 -4.18 15.26
CA GLU A 5 2.95 -5.42 15.20
C GLU A 5 2.32 -6.44 14.25
N ALA A 6 0.99 -6.52 14.22
CA ALA A 6 0.28 -7.35 13.24
C ALA A 6 0.55 -6.86 11.82
N PHE A 7 0.53 -5.54 11.60
CA PHE A 7 0.88 -4.93 10.32
C PHE A 7 2.31 -5.26 9.90
N LYS A 8 3.29 -4.99 10.77
CA LYS A 8 4.71 -5.25 10.52
C LYS A 8 4.98 -6.71 10.17
N LYS A 9 4.34 -7.63 10.89
CA LYS A 9 4.43 -9.07 10.60
C LYS A 9 3.85 -9.37 9.22
N ALA A 10 2.66 -8.86 8.89
CA ALA A 10 1.99 -9.13 7.62
C ALA A 10 2.82 -8.65 6.42
N VAL A 11 3.22 -7.37 6.41
CA VAL A 11 4.00 -6.76 5.32
C VAL A 11 5.41 -7.33 5.18
N GLY A 12 5.92 -8.00 6.21
CA GLY A 12 7.20 -8.70 6.17
C GLY A 12 7.20 -9.95 5.29
N TYR A 13 6.04 -10.57 5.06
CA TYR A 13 5.92 -11.75 4.20
C TYR A 13 5.38 -11.41 2.82
N ASP A 14 4.23 -10.75 2.76
CA ASP A 14 3.53 -10.45 1.53
C ASP A 14 2.74 -9.15 1.66
N ASN A 15 2.87 -8.27 0.66
CA ASN A 15 2.09 -7.04 0.55
C ASN A 15 0.77 -7.28 -0.18
N THR A 16 0.21 -8.48 -0.08
CA THR A 16 -1.03 -8.90 -0.75
C THR A 16 -2.15 -8.95 0.29
N PRO A 17 -2.92 -7.86 0.49
CA PRO A 17 -3.99 -7.80 1.48
C PRO A 17 -5.25 -8.57 1.06
N TYR A 18 -5.11 -9.67 0.33
CA TYR A 18 -6.24 -10.42 -0.23
C TYR A 18 -6.20 -11.85 0.26
N ARG A 19 -7.37 -12.37 0.64
CA ARG A 19 -7.51 -13.77 1.00
C ARG A 19 -7.80 -14.59 -0.25
N PHE A 20 -7.06 -15.68 -0.42
CA PHE A 20 -7.25 -16.62 -1.52
C PHE A 20 -7.53 -18.04 -1.01
N THR A 21 -8.35 -18.79 -1.73
CA THR A 21 -8.47 -20.23 -1.52
C THR A 21 -7.16 -20.94 -1.88
N ASN A 22 -6.78 -21.92 -1.05
CA ASN A 22 -5.57 -22.73 -1.19
C ASN A 22 -4.25 -21.94 -1.20
N GLY A 23 -4.24 -20.67 -0.76
CA GLY A 23 -3.03 -19.83 -0.70
C GLY A 23 -2.47 -19.42 -2.06
N TYR A 24 -3.22 -19.60 -3.15
CA TYR A 24 -2.74 -19.25 -4.50
C TYR A 24 -3.33 -17.92 -4.99
N ARG A 25 -2.47 -16.96 -5.32
CA ARG A 25 -2.85 -15.65 -5.88
C ARG A 25 -3.33 -15.79 -7.33
N LYS A 26 -4.60 -16.16 -7.48
CA LYS A 26 -5.33 -16.22 -8.75
C LYS A 26 -6.69 -15.54 -8.58
N LYS A 27 -7.16 -14.83 -9.61
CA LYS A 27 -8.46 -14.15 -9.58
C LYS A 27 -9.62 -15.11 -9.23
N SER A 28 -9.59 -16.33 -9.76
CA SER A 28 -10.57 -17.39 -9.46
C SER A 28 -10.57 -17.85 -8.01
N ASN A 29 -9.47 -17.60 -7.29
CA ASN A 29 -9.30 -18.04 -5.90
C ASN A 29 -9.54 -16.91 -4.91
N PHE A 30 -9.82 -15.69 -5.38
CA PHE A 30 -10.09 -14.55 -4.51
C PHE A 30 -11.32 -14.80 -3.64
N VAL A 31 -11.21 -14.54 -2.34
CA VAL A 31 -12.30 -14.68 -1.39
C VAL A 31 -12.82 -13.31 -0.96
N ASP A 32 -11.97 -12.53 -0.30
CA ASP A 32 -12.29 -11.19 0.19
C ASP A 32 -11.02 -10.40 0.52
N THR A 33 -11.23 -9.14 0.87
CA THR A 33 -10.25 -8.24 1.44
C THR A 33 -10.95 -7.19 2.30
N ASP A 34 -10.28 -6.73 3.34
CA ASP A 34 -10.69 -5.61 4.18
C ASP A 34 -9.84 -4.36 3.94
N CYS A 35 -8.91 -4.37 2.97
CA CYS A 35 -8.08 -3.22 2.65
C CYS A 35 -7.63 -3.16 1.18
N ILE A 36 -7.51 -1.94 0.68
CA ILE A 36 -6.93 -1.65 -0.64
C ILE A 36 -5.47 -1.28 -0.44
N ILE A 37 -4.57 -1.82 -1.26
CA ILE A 37 -3.18 -1.40 -1.34
C ILE A 37 -2.94 -0.53 -2.57
N VAL A 38 -2.16 0.54 -2.40
CA VAL A 38 -1.69 1.44 -3.44
C VAL A 38 -0.18 1.58 -3.33
N ASP A 39 0.52 1.44 -4.46
CA ASP A 39 1.96 1.60 -4.52
C ASP A 39 2.31 3.04 -4.91
N ILE A 40 3.22 3.64 -4.15
CA ILE A 40 3.83 4.93 -4.47
C ILE A 40 5.27 4.66 -4.80
N ASP A 41 5.57 4.60 -6.10
CA ASP A 41 6.92 4.33 -6.59
C ASP A 41 7.72 5.61 -6.94
N ASN A 42 7.02 6.75 -7.04
CA ASN A 42 7.54 8.00 -7.60
C ASN A 42 8.27 7.75 -8.94
N ASP A 43 7.66 6.94 -9.82
CA ASP A 43 8.30 6.36 -11.01
C ASP A 43 7.35 6.30 -12.21
N SER A 44 6.61 7.38 -12.46
CA SER A 44 5.67 7.44 -13.58
C SER A 44 6.42 7.46 -14.90
N SER A 45 6.22 6.46 -15.75
CA SER A 45 6.78 6.45 -17.12
C SER A 45 6.14 7.50 -18.04
N LYS A 46 4.97 8.03 -17.65
CA LYS A 46 4.25 9.05 -18.41
C LYS A 46 4.73 10.48 -18.13
N CYS A 47 5.43 10.69 -17.00
CA CYS A 47 5.98 11.98 -16.60
C CYS A 47 7.45 11.81 -16.18
N PRO A 48 8.37 11.52 -17.12
CA PRO A 48 9.79 11.33 -16.83
C PRO A 48 10.46 12.52 -16.15
N GLU A 49 9.97 13.73 -16.39
CA GLU A 49 10.42 14.98 -15.77
C GLU A 49 10.28 14.97 -14.23
N LEU A 50 9.38 14.16 -13.68
CA LEU A 50 9.18 14.02 -12.24
C LEU A 50 10.14 13.00 -11.61
N TRP A 51 10.94 12.27 -12.39
CA TRP A 51 11.80 11.21 -11.86
C TRP A 51 12.85 11.70 -10.87
N ASP A 52 13.34 12.93 -11.04
CA ASP A 52 14.37 13.54 -10.20
C ASP A 52 13.92 14.87 -9.58
N CYS A 53 12.60 15.08 -9.51
CA CYS A 53 11.97 16.24 -8.89
C CYS A 53 11.56 15.93 -7.44
N GLU A 54 12.49 16.12 -6.50
CA GLU A 54 12.32 15.79 -5.07
C GLU A 54 11.09 16.48 -4.43
N THR A 55 10.74 17.68 -4.89
CA THR A 55 9.59 18.44 -4.37
C THR A 55 8.25 17.88 -4.83
N GLU A 56 8.22 17.06 -5.88
CA GLU A 56 7.01 16.44 -6.43
C GLU A 56 6.84 15.00 -5.95
N TRP A 57 7.83 14.45 -5.25
CA TRP A 57 7.73 13.10 -4.72
C TRP A 57 6.78 13.05 -3.53
N LEU A 58 5.94 12.03 -3.55
CA LEU A 58 5.04 11.77 -2.44
C LEU A 58 5.73 10.83 -1.43
N ASP A 59 5.96 11.35 -0.24
CA ASP A 59 6.51 10.61 0.91
C ASP A 59 5.45 10.43 2.02
N TRP A 60 5.87 9.90 3.18
CA TRP A 60 4.95 9.67 4.29
C TRP A 60 4.33 10.96 4.84
N GLU A 61 5.11 12.03 4.95
CA GLU A 61 4.61 13.31 5.45
C GLU A 61 3.64 13.94 4.45
N GLY A 62 3.98 13.91 3.16
CA GLY A 62 3.10 14.36 2.09
C GLY A 62 1.77 13.61 2.08
N LEU A 63 1.79 12.29 2.29
CA LEU A 63 0.58 11.49 2.42
C LEU A 63 -0.29 11.94 3.59
N CYS A 64 0.30 12.10 4.78
CA CYS A 64 -0.42 12.56 5.97
C CYS A 64 -1.03 13.96 5.76
N ARG A 65 -0.38 14.83 4.97
CA ARG A 65 -0.89 16.17 4.66
C ARG A 65 -2.03 16.16 3.64
N ILE A 66 -1.96 15.29 2.64
CA ILE A 66 -3.00 15.20 1.59
C ILE A 66 -4.24 14.45 2.08
N LEU A 67 -4.05 13.49 2.99
CA LEU A 67 -5.11 12.63 3.52
C LEU A 67 -5.17 12.68 5.06
N PRO A 68 -5.38 13.87 5.66
CA PRO A 68 -5.29 14.03 7.12
C PRO A 68 -6.39 13.27 7.87
N ASP A 69 -7.54 13.06 7.23
CA ASP A 69 -8.72 12.44 7.85
C ASP A 69 -8.92 10.96 7.45
N VAL A 70 -7.94 10.35 6.77
CA VAL A 70 -8.03 8.97 6.30
C VAL A 70 -7.11 8.08 7.14
N GLU A 71 -7.66 7.01 7.71
CA GLU A 71 -6.83 5.98 8.34
C GLU A 71 -6.00 5.26 7.26
N ILE A 72 -4.69 5.56 7.25
CA ILE A 72 -3.72 4.95 6.35
C ILE A 72 -2.65 4.19 7.15
N TRP A 73 -2.26 3.05 6.62
CA TRP A 73 -1.09 2.31 7.07
C TRP A 73 -0.08 2.27 5.93
N ALA A 74 1.21 2.43 6.21
CA ALA A 74 2.22 2.41 5.16
C ALA A 74 3.47 1.65 5.58
N ALA A 75 4.04 0.92 4.62
CA ALA A 75 5.34 0.27 4.76
C ALA A 75 6.26 0.72 3.63
N THR A 76 7.56 0.81 3.90
CA THR A 76 8.53 1.07 2.84
C THR A 76 8.61 -0.12 1.89
N SER A 77 8.69 0.17 0.59
CA SER A 77 8.97 -0.87 -0.41
C SER A 77 10.40 -1.39 -0.25
N ARG A 78 10.66 -2.61 -0.74
CA ARG A 78 12.02 -3.19 -0.80
C ARG A 78 13.01 -2.34 -1.60
N SER A 79 12.51 -1.45 -2.46
CA SER A 79 13.30 -0.53 -3.27
C SER A 79 13.27 0.92 -2.76
N HIS A 80 12.76 1.15 -1.55
CA HIS A 80 12.76 2.46 -0.91
C HIS A 80 14.17 3.02 -0.81
N MET A 81 14.37 4.26 -1.30
CA MET A 81 15.67 4.94 -1.33
C MET A 81 16.82 4.14 -1.97
N LYS A 82 16.50 3.21 -2.89
CA LYS A 82 17.51 2.55 -3.73
C LYS A 82 17.64 3.26 -5.07
N HIS A 83 18.87 3.32 -5.58
CA HIS A 83 19.14 3.79 -6.94
C HIS A 83 18.46 2.90 -7.99
N LYS A 84 18.03 3.49 -9.10
CA LYS A 84 17.49 2.79 -10.26
C LYS A 84 18.13 3.37 -11.52
N GLY A 85 19.19 2.71 -12.01
CA GLY A 85 20.04 3.29 -13.06
C GLY A 85 20.66 4.60 -12.56
N GLU A 86 20.53 5.66 -13.36
CA GLU A 86 21.04 7.00 -13.04
C GLU A 86 20.05 7.86 -12.21
N ARG A 87 18.84 7.36 -11.95
CA ARG A 87 17.81 8.12 -11.21
C ARG A 87 18.13 8.20 -9.72
N LYS A 88 17.78 9.32 -9.10
CA LYS A 88 17.99 9.55 -7.66
C LYS A 88 17.24 8.54 -6.78
N PRO A 89 17.79 8.19 -5.60
CA PRO A 89 17.07 7.50 -4.54
C PRO A 89 15.83 8.28 -4.15
N ARG A 90 14.68 7.61 -4.08
CA ARG A 90 13.40 8.26 -3.79
C ARG A 90 12.52 7.44 -2.87
N PRO A 91 11.58 8.08 -2.15
CA PRO A 91 10.62 7.39 -1.32
C PRO A 91 9.79 6.42 -2.16
N LYS A 92 9.69 5.19 -1.69
CA LYS A 92 8.76 4.19 -2.22
C LYS A 92 7.97 3.53 -1.11
N LEU A 93 6.66 3.53 -1.24
CA LEU A 93 5.72 3.12 -0.17
C LEU A 93 4.66 2.17 -0.71
N HIS A 94 4.29 1.20 0.12
CA HIS A 94 3.06 0.43 0.00
C HIS A 94 2.07 1.02 1.00
N VAL A 95 1.01 1.65 0.49
CA VAL A 95 -0.02 2.33 1.30
C VAL A 95 -1.27 1.47 1.35
N TYR A 96 -1.79 1.23 2.54
CA TYR A 96 -2.93 0.40 2.82
C TYR A 96 -4.07 1.26 3.35
N PHE A 97 -5.18 1.21 2.63
CA PHE A 97 -6.44 1.87 2.97
C PHE A 97 -7.40 0.85 3.51
N ARG A 98 -7.88 1.06 4.74
CA ARG A 98 -8.89 0.20 5.32
C ARG A 98 -10.22 0.39 4.59
N LEU A 99 -10.81 -0.69 4.10
CA LEU A 99 -12.19 -0.68 3.65
C LEU A 99 -13.09 -0.72 4.89
N ALA A 100 -14.09 0.16 4.95
CA ALA A 100 -15.15 0.03 5.93
C ALA A 100 -15.81 -1.34 5.72
N GLY A 101 -15.54 -2.28 6.64
CA GLY A 101 -16.07 -3.63 6.53
C GLY A 101 -17.58 -3.58 6.40
N LYS A 102 -18.18 -4.52 5.63
CA LYS A 102 -19.59 -4.83 5.84
C LYS A 102 -19.73 -5.18 7.32
N LYS A 103 -20.44 -4.35 8.10
CA LYS A 103 -20.98 -4.82 9.38
C LYS A 103 -21.72 -6.11 9.05
N ASP A 104 -21.41 -7.19 9.76
CA ASP A 104 -22.13 -8.45 9.62
C ASP A 104 -23.63 -8.13 9.57
N ARG A 105 -24.28 -8.41 8.44
CA ARG A 105 -25.74 -8.46 8.44
C ARG A 105 -26.07 -9.62 9.37
N LYS A 106 -26.44 -9.32 10.62
CA LYS A 106 -27.15 -10.29 11.45
C LYS A 106 -28.27 -10.83 10.58
N LYS A 107 -28.26 -12.14 10.29
CA LYS A 107 -29.42 -12.77 9.66
C LYS A 107 -30.61 -12.45 10.58
N PRO A 108 -31.71 -11.88 10.06
CA PRO A 108 -32.92 -11.78 10.86
C PRO A 108 -33.29 -13.22 11.31
N ASN A 109 -33.58 -13.35 12.60
CA ASN A 109 -34.10 -14.58 13.19
C ASN A 109 -35.40 -15.01 12.50
#